data_AF-A0A4P5VQ71-F1
#
_entry.id   AF-A0A4P5VQ71-F1
#
_cell.length_a   1.000
_cell.length_b   1.000
_cell.length_c   1.000
_cell.angle_alpha   90.00
_cell.angle_beta   90.00
_cell.angle_gamma   90.00
#
_symmetry.space_group_name_H-M   'P 1'
#
loop_
_entity.id
_entity.type
_entity.pdbx_description
1 polymer ?
#
loop_
_entity_poly.entity_id
_entity_poly.type
_entity_poly.pdbx_seq_one_letter_code
_entity_poly.pdbx_strand_id
1 'polypeptide(L)'
;MNDDVNLSRLLDGDLTPPEAAALRARLAADPALAARFAALQRTVSALQGLERELVPPGIPRALQAAKPPVRRHVPLLTYVGLPMMLAAGLLFALRSPPARTVLLSGETVVDGQVELIAGGLPVTIDGRVRVIVEPPAAGVRESGAEIISMDRSHLLAALGGAVITVTVYEGTATWTPSAEAPARVVAVGESQSVQVPGGPAGGGAGSGATSAPRPASLPEALARIDTLERQLAGARLQAGINAGIVQTHEGVAQPWPKDVPAPFRPEAFRRHLDAALEASPGASVVEVDCDEFPCIAVLTTSAPGADWVSGLEAVHERMNADGTFGDVGVMGLAAATDDGEDARRYYAFAMAPGPVSEEGRARTGFRGKALVDELTHEGQEDREALEVMGYLSPTGEE
;
A
#
# COMPACT_ATOMS: atom_id res chain seq x y z
N MET A 1 33.80 16.65 6.90
CA MET A 1 32.41 16.90 7.33
C MET A 1 31.64 17.32 6.09
N ASN A 2 30.53 16.66 5.77
CA ASN A 2 29.80 16.91 4.53
C ASN A 2 29.09 18.27 4.63
N ASP A 3 29.46 19.23 3.76
CA ASP A 3 28.90 20.59 3.79
C ASP A 3 27.37 20.57 3.59
N ASP A 4 26.83 19.62 2.84
CA ASP A 4 25.38 19.47 2.64
C ASP A 4 24.62 19.17 3.94
N VAL A 5 25.18 18.32 4.78
CA VAL A 5 24.58 17.97 6.09
C VAL A 5 24.53 19.20 6.99
N ASN A 6 25.60 20.01 6.99
CA ASN A 6 25.64 21.24 7.77
C ASN A 6 24.68 22.31 7.25
N LEU A 7 24.48 22.40 5.92
CA LEU A 7 23.49 23.30 5.33
C LEU A 7 22.05 22.88 5.69
N SER A 8 21.74 21.58 5.68
CA SER A 8 20.44 21.08 6.15
C SER A 8 20.23 21.42 7.62
N ARG A 9 21.17 21.05 8.50
CA ARG A 9 21.09 21.37 9.94
C ARG A 9 20.97 22.87 10.23
N LEU A 10 21.54 23.73 9.38
CA LEU A 10 21.36 25.18 9.50
C LEU A 10 19.94 25.64 9.16
N LEU A 11 19.26 24.98 8.21
CA LEU A 11 17.85 25.24 7.86
C LEU A 11 16.92 24.77 8.96
N ASP A 12 17.18 23.59 9.52
CA ASP A 12 16.37 22.96 10.55
C ASP A 12 16.54 23.63 11.93
N GLY A 13 17.63 24.39 12.11
CA GLY A 13 17.95 25.08 13.37
C GLY A 13 18.72 24.21 14.37
N ASP A 14 19.23 23.07 13.94
CA ASP A 14 19.87 22.03 14.75
C ASP A 14 21.37 22.25 15.01
N LEU A 15 21.92 23.38 14.54
CA LEU A 15 23.31 23.77 14.82
C LEU A 15 23.41 24.57 16.12
N THR A 16 24.47 24.33 16.88
CA THR A 16 24.77 25.19 18.03
C THR A 16 25.07 26.62 17.56
N PRO A 17 24.81 27.67 18.39
CA PRO A 17 25.10 29.05 18.00
C PRO A 17 26.51 29.30 17.42
N PRO A 18 27.60 28.75 17.97
CA PRO A 18 28.94 28.94 17.38
C PRO A 18 29.10 28.24 16.03
N GLU A 19 28.56 27.03 15.85
CA GLU A 19 28.61 26.31 14.56
C GLU A 19 27.82 27.05 13.48
N ALA A 20 26.62 27.52 13.82
CA ALA A 20 25.78 28.29 12.91
C ALA A 20 26.46 29.62 12.52
N ALA A 21 27.15 30.30 13.45
CA ALA A 21 27.91 31.50 13.16
C ALA A 21 29.10 31.22 12.22
N ALA A 22 29.86 30.15 12.48
CA ALA A 22 30.98 29.74 11.63
C ALA A 22 30.52 29.38 10.21
N LEU A 23 29.41 28.64 10.08
CA LEU A 23 28.86 28.27 8.78
C LEU A 23 28.30 29.47 8.01
N ARG A 24 27.65 30.42 8.70
CA ARG A 24 27.23 31.68 8.07
C ARG A 24 28.41 32.52 7.59
N ALA A 25 29.50 32.57 8.35
CA ALA A 25 30.73 33.23 7.91
C ALA A 25 31.32 32.56 6.65
N ARG A 26 31.30 31.22 6.58
CA ARG A 26 31.71 30.47 5.38
C ARG A 26 30.79 30.76 4.18
N LEU A 27 29.48 30.78 4.38
CA LEU A 27 28.50 31.14 3.33
C LEU A 27 28.75 32.55 2.77
N ALA A 28 29.17 33.50 3.62
CA ALA A 28 29.51 34.85 3.16
C ALA A 28 30.82 34.90 2.35
N ALA A 29 31.76 34.00 2.63
CA ALA A 29 33.06 33.94 1.97
C ALA A 29 33.06 33.09 0.69
N ASP A 30 32.14 32.12 0.57
CA ASP A 30 32.06 31.17 -0.55
C ASP A 30 30.73 31.31 -1.32
N PRO A 31 30.74 31.97 -2.50
CA PRO A 31 29.56 32.14 -3.34
C PRO A 31 28.94 30.84 -3.84
N ALA A 32 29.73 29.78 -4.03
CA ALA A 32 29.23 28.50 -4.51
C ALA A 32 28.43 27.80 -3.40
N LEU A 33 28.94 27.84 -2.15
CA LEU A 33 28.23 27.33 -0.98
C LEU A 33 26.94 28.14 -0.74
N ALA A 34 26.98 29.46 -0.89
CA ALA A 34 25.80 30.32 -0.80
C ALA A 34 24.72 29.98 -1.84
N ALA A 35 25.12 29.70 -3.09
CA ALA A 35 24.19 29.31 -4.14
C ALA A 35 23.49 27.98 -3.85
N ARG A 36 24.21 27.01 -3.28
CA ARG A 36 23.65 25.71 -2.83
C ARG A 36 22.65 25.90 -1.70
N PHE A 37 23.00 26.70 -0.68
CA PHE A 37 22.11 27.01 0.42
C PHE A 37 20.82 27.71 -0.05
N ALA A 38 20.94 28.68 -0.96
CA ALA A 38 19.78 29.35 -1.56
C ALA A 38 18.87 28.39 -2.35
N ALA A 39 19.44 27.36 -2.99
CA ALA A 39 18.66 26.32 -3.66
C ALA A 39 17.87 25.44 -2.67
N LEU A 40 18.49 25.05 -1.56
CA LEU A 40 17.81 24.33 -0.48
C LEU A 40 16.67 25.17 0.12
N GLN A 41 16.92 26.45 0.42
CA GLN A 41 15.88 27.38 0.92
C GLN A 41 14.66 27.49 -0.01
N ARG A 42 14.88 27.57 -1.33
CA ARG A 42 13.77 27.60 -2.30
C ARG A 42 12.94 26.32 -2.27
N THR A 43 13.60 25.17 -2.12
CA THR A 43 12.93 23.86 -2.05
C THR A 43 12.09 23.75 -0.78
N VAL A 44 12.64 24.08 0.39
CA VAL A 44 11.90 24.10 1.66
C VAL A 44 10.72 25.07 1.60
N SER A 45 10.92 26.26 1.04
CA SER A 45 9.85 27.25 0.90
C SER A 45 8.71 26.77 -0.01
N ALA A 46 9.04 26.06 -1.09
CA ALA A 46 8.04 25.48 -1.99
C ALA A 46 7.22 24.37 -1.28
N LEU A 47 7.88 23.51 -0.49
CA LEU A 47 7.23 22.47 0.28
C LEU A 47 6.32 23.04 1.40
N GLN A 48 6.78 24.05 2.12
CA GLN A 48 5.96 24.74 3.14
C GLN A 48 4.77 25.49 2.53
N GLY A 49 4.91 25.98 1.29
CA GLY A 49 3.80 26.56 0.52
C GLY A 49 2.71 25.52 0.24
N LEU A 50 3.12 24.31 -0.15
CA LEU A 50 2.21 23.19 -0.40
C LEU A 50 1.51 22.72 0.87
N GLU A 51 2.20 22.66 2.02
CA GLU A 51 1.58 22.27 3.29
C GLU A 51 0.43 23.22 3.68
N ARG A 52 0.57 24.53 3.44
CA ARG A 52 -0.51 25.50 3.70
C ARG A 52 -1.70 25.36 2.75
N GLU A 53 -1.47 24.84 1.56
CA GLU A 53 -2.50 24.60 0.55
C GLU A 53 -3.19 23.25 0.76
N LEU A 54 -2.49 22.28 1.37
CA LEU A 54 -2.94 20.91 1.58
C LEU A 54 -3.48 20.60 2.97
N VAL A 55 -3.15 21.37 4.02
CA VAL A 55 -3.71 21.16 5.36
C VAL A 55 -5.11 21.81 5.42
N PRO A 56 -6.20 21.02 5.51
CA PRO A 56 -7.52 21.59 5.68
C PRO A 56 -7.62 22.24 7.08
N PRO A 57 -8.31 23.39 7.21
CA PRO A 57 -8.50 24.01 8.51
C PRO A 57 -9.40 23.15 9.40
N GLY A 58 -8.84 22.43 10.38
CA GLY A 58 -9.69 21.74 11.37
C GLY A 58 -9.12 20.61 12.23
N ILE A 59 -7.87 20.16 12.09
CA ILE A 59 -7.40 19.02 12.91
C ILE A 59 -7.27 19.41 14.40
N PRO A 60 -8.05 18.81 15.32
CA PRO A 60 -7.97 19.14 16.74
C PRO A 60 -6.69 18.58 17.37
N ARG A 61 -5.97 19.41 18.14
CA ARG A 61 -4.74 19.06 18.90
C ARG A 61 -4.87 17.86 19.87
N ALA A 62 -6.09 17.37 20.12
CA ALA A 62 -6.36 16.30 21.09
C ALA A 62 -5.94 14.89 20.60
N LEU A 63 -5.76 14.69 19.29
CA LEU A 63 -5.39 13.38 18.73
C LEU A 63 -3.90 13.02 18.86
N GLN A 64 -3.05 13.96 19.31
CA GLN A 64 -1.60 13.73 19.42
C GLN A 64 -1.15 13.17 20.80
N ALA A 65 -2.07 12.84 21.71
CA ALA A 65 -1.72 12.56 23.13
C ALA A 65 -2.25 11.23 23.71
N ALA A 66 -2.71 10.27 22.90
CA ALA A 66 -3.23 9.01 23.43
C ALA A 66 -2.08 8.02 23.76
N LYS A 67 -1.99 7.61 25.03
CA LYS A 67 -1.04 6.62 25.56
C LYS A 67 -1.77 5.27 25.76
N PRO A 68 -1.23 4.13 25.32
CA PRO A 68 -1.97 2.86 25.34
C PRO A 68 -2.09 2.23 26.75
N PRO A 69 -3.18 1.49 27.03
CA PRO A 69 -3.48 0.90 28.34
C PRO A 69 -2.78 -0.45 28.59
N VAL A 70 -2.57 -0.77 29.88
CA VAL A 70 -1.83 -1.95 30.39
C VAL A 70 -2.71 -3.20 30.51
N ARG A 71 -2.18 -4.35 30.06
CA ARG A 71 -2.74 -5.72 30.03
C ARG A 71 -3.23 -6.25 31.40
N ARG A 72 -4.33 -7.01 31.38
CA ARG A 72 -4.75 -7.95 32.45
C ARG A 72 -4.84 -9.38 31.89
N HIS A 73 -4.24 -10.33 32.59
CA HIS A 73 -4.23 -11.76 32.25
C HIS A 73 -5.55 -12.46 32.61
N VAL A 74 -6.02 -13.37 31.75
CA VAL A 74 -7.12 -14.31 32.04
C VAL A 74 -6.70 -15.71 31.58
N PRO A 75 -6.90 -16.77 32.39
CA PRO A 75 -6.36 -18.09 32.10
C PRO A 75 -7.26 -18.98 31.22
N LEU A 76 -6.53 -19.89 30.58
CA LEU A 76 -6.82 -20.90 29.57
C LEU A 76 -7.74 -22.05 30.05
N LEU A 77 -8.78 -22.43 29.28
CA LEU A 77 -9.40 -23.76 29.40
C LEU A 77 -10.22 -24.15 28.16
N THR A 78 -9.93 -25.39 27.68
CA THR A 78 -10.73 -26.31 26.84
C THR A 78 -10.55 -26.35 25.31
N TYR A 79 -9.71 -27.29 24.87
CA TYR A 79 -9.63 -27.84 23.51
C TYR A 79 -10.15 -29.30 23.49
N VAL A 80 -11.37 -29.52 22.97
CA VAL A 80 -11.84 -30.83 22.47
C VAL A 80 -12.80 -30.56 21.30
N GLY A 81 -12.27 -30.39 20.08
CA GLY A 81 -13.14 -30.15 18.90
C GLY A 81 -12.47 -30.10 17.52
N LEU A 82 -11.14 -30.21 17.42
CA LEU A 82 -10.39 -29.90 16.20
C LEU A 82 -10.61 -30.82 14.97
N PRO A 83 -10.90 -32.15 15.08
CA PRO A 83 -10.91 -32.99 13.88
C PRO A 83 -12.16 -32.84 13.01
N MET A 84 -13.24 -32.19 13.49
CA MET A 84 -14.47 -32.02 12.70
C MET A 84 -14.45 -30.73 11.83
N MET A 85 -13.58 -29.76 12.12
CA MET A 85 -13.49 -28.50 11.35
C MET A 85 -12.68 -28.61 10.06
N LEU A 86 -11.66 -29.48 10.00
CA LEU A 86 -10.79 -29.63 8.83
C LEU A 86 -11.52 -30.17 7.59
N ALA A 87 -12.51 -31.05 7.76
CA ALA A 87 -13.32 -31.56 6.65
C ALA A 87 -14.34 -30.53 6.12
N ALA A 88 -14.77 -29.58 6.95
CA ALA A 88 -15.65 -28.49 6.53
C ALA A 88 -14.89 -27.38 5.77
N GLY A 89 -13.63 -27.12 6.13
CA GLY A 89 -12.80 -26.09 5.48
C GLY A 89 -12.50 -26.35 4.00
N LEU A 90 -12.29 -27.61 3.61
CA LEU A 90 -11.94 -27.96 2.22
C LEU A 90 -13.12 -27.79 1.24
N LEU A 91 -14.36 -27.99 1.70
CA LEU A 91 -15.59 -27.72 0.94
C LEU A 91 -15.92 -26.23 0.86
N PHE A 92 -15.39 -25.42 1.80
CA PHE A 92 -15.56 -23.97 1.82
C PHE A 92 -14.57 -23.26 0.87
N ALA A 93 -13.34 -23.76 0.74
CA ALA A 93 -12.31 -23.20 -0.15
C ALA A 93 -12.63 -23.31 -1.66
N LEU A 94 -13.46 -24.26 -2.08
CA LEU A 94 -13.96 -24.37 -3.46
C LEU A 94 -15.18 -23.46 -3.73
N ARG A 95 -15.61 -22.69 -2.72
CA ARG A 95 -16.73 -21.74 -2.76
C ARG A 95 -16.29 -20.35 -2.31
N SER A 96 -15.01 -20.00 -2.48
CA SER A 96 -14.54 -18.64 -2.20
C SER A 96 -15.43 -17.67 -2.98
N PRO A 97 -16.17 -16.79 -2.29
CA PRO A 97 -17.03 -15.83 -2.97
C PRO A 97 -16.15 -14.96 -3.89
N PRO A 98 -16.68 -14.53 -5.05
CA PRO A 98 -15.94 -13.62 -5.92
C PRO A 98 -15.45 -12.42 -5.12
N ALA A 99 -14.23 -11.97 -5.40
CA ALA A 99 -13.67 -10.77 -4.77
C ALA A 99 -14.66 -9.62 -4.91
N ARG A 100 -14.93 -8.94 -3.79
CA ARG A 100 -15.91 -7.87 -3.73
C ARG A 100 -15.18 -6.54 -3.67
N THR A 101 -15.35 -5.71 -4.69
CA THR A 101 -14.71 -4.40 -4.79
C THR A 101 -15.76 -3.29 -4.69
N VAL A 102 -15.41 -2.15 -4.11
CA VAL A 102 -16.32 -1.00 -3.99
C VAL A 102 -15.72 0.19 -4.73
N LEU A 103 -16.48 0.78 -5.66
CA LEU A 103 -16.11 2.00 -6.38
C LEU A 103 -17.14 3.08 -6.08
N LEU A 104 -16.77 4.04 -5.24
CA LEU A 104 -17.66 5.13 -4.82
C LEU A 104 -17.67 6.30 -5.81
N SER A 105 -16.53 6.58 -6.46
CA SER A 105 -16.38 7.61 -7.49
C SER A 105 -15.16 7.33 -8.37
N GLY A 106 -15.12 7.94 -9.55
CA GLY A 106 -13.97 7.85 -10.46
C GLY A 106 -14.12 6.74 -11.49
N GLU A 107 -12.98 6.24 -11.96
CA GLU A 107 -12.91 5.26 -13.05
C GLU A 107 -12.04 4.09 -12.62
N THR A 108 -12.48 2.87 -12.94
CA THR A 108 -11.66 1.67 -12.79
C THR A 108 -11.84 0.73 -13.97
N VAL A 109 -10.82 -0.09 -14.22
CA VAL A 109 -10.88 -1.21 -15.16
C VAL A 109 -10.75 -2.49 -14.33
N VAL A 110 -11.73 -3.36 -14.44
CA VAL A 110 -11.78 -4.64 -13.73
C VAL A 110 -11.55 -5.76 -14.75
N ASP A 111 -10.66 -6.69 -14.40
CA ASP A 111 -10.33 -7.87 -15.18
C ASP A 111 -10.74 -9.14 -14.41
N GLY A 112 -11.45 -10.07 -15.08
CA GLY A 112 -11.86 -11.36 -14.53
C GLY A 112 -13.29 -11.38 -13.96
N GLN A 113 -13.56 -12.33 -13.05
CA GLN A 113 -14.86 -12.50 -12.42
C GLN A 113 -14.91 -11.78 -11.07
N VAL A 114 -15.64 -10.67 -10.98
CA VAL A 114 -15.65 -9.78 -9.81
C VAL A 114 -17.06 -9.27 -9.51
N GLU A 115 -17.40 -9.17 -8.22
CA GLU A 115 -18.58 -8.43 -7.77
C GLU A 115 -18.20 -7.00 -7.39
N LEU A 116 -18.53 -6.03 -8.24
CA LEU A 116 -18.26 -4.62 -8.02
C LEU A 116 -19.50 -3.91 -7.48
N ILE A 117 -19.40 -3.17 -6.38
CA ILE A 117 -20.41 -2.20 -5.96
C ILE A 117 -20.00 -0.83 -6.49
N ALA A 118 -20.58 -0.43 -7.62
CA ALA A 118 -20.29 0.85 -8.28
C ALA A 118 -21.37 1.87 -7.93
N GLY A 119 -21.04 2.96 -7.23
CA GLY A 119 -22.04 3.97 -6.86
C GLY A 119 -23.21 3.41 -6.03
N GLY A 120 -23.00 2.31 -5.30
CA GLY A 120 -24.06 1.60 -4.56
C GLY A 120 -24.84 0.56 -5.36
N LEU A 121 -24.61 0.46 -6.67
CA LEU A 121 -25.22 -0.54 -7.54
C LEU A 121 -24.34 -1.80 -7.60
N PRO A 122 -24.88 -2.99 -7.31
CA PRO A 122 -24.15 -4.23 -7.54
C PRO A 122 -24.04 -4.53 -9.04
N VAL A 123 -22.81 -4.69 -9.50
CA VAL A 123 -22.43 -5.04 -10.87
C VAL A 123 -21.59 -6.32 -10.81
N THR A 124 -22.09 -7.40 -11.37
CA THR A 124 -21.33 -8.63 -11.56
C THR A 124 -20.62 -8.55 -12.90
N ILE A 125 -19.30 -8.70 -12.88
CA ILE A 125 -18.42 -8.62 -14.04
C ILE A 125 -17.86 -10.01 -14.31
N ASP A 126 -17.88 -10.44 -15.57
CA ASP A 126 -17.19 -11.62 -16.07
C ASP A 126 -16.43 -11.24 -17.33
N GLY A 127 -15.16 -10.84 -17.18
CA GLY A 127 -14.30 -10.40 -18.27
C GLY A 127 -13.61 -9.08 -18.00
N ARG A 128 -13.40 -8.25 -19.02
CA ARG A 128 -12.68 -6.98 -18.94
C ARG A 128 -13.65 -5.82 -19.12
N VAL A 129 -13.90 -5.07 -18.04
CA VAL A 129 -14.94 -4.04 -17.99
C VAL A 129 -14.40 -2.76 -17.38
N ARG A 130 -14.68 -1.64 -18.05
CA ARG A 130 -14.43 -0.30 -17.51
C ARG A 130 -15.70 0.23 -16.87
N VAL A 131 -15.59 0.61 -15.60
CA VAL A 131 -16.70 1.18 -14.84
C VAL A 131 -16.31 2.59 -14.42
N ILE A 132 -17.18 3.54 -14.78
CA ILE A 132 -17.02 4.95 -14.44
C ILE A 132 -18.20 5.31 -13.53
N VAL A 133 -17.90 5.81 -12.34
CA VAL A 133 -18.88 6.34 -11.39
C VAL A 133 -18.65 7.84 -11.33
N GLU A 134 -19.49 8.58 -12.05
CA GLU A 134 -19.45 10.02 -12.06
C GLU A 134 -20.46 10.58 -11.02
N PRO A 135 -20.02 11.41 -10.06
CA PRO A 135 -20.84 12.50 -9.54
C PRO A 135 -20.47 13.79 -10.31
N PRO A 136 -21.43 14.68 -10.65
CA PRO A 136 -21.62 15.83 -9.76
C PRO A 136 -22.99 16.53 -9.90
N ALA A 137 -23.91 16.37 -8.93
CA ALA A 137 -25.03 17.31 -8.80
C ALA A 137 -25.10 17.85 -7.37
N ALA A 138 -24.57 19.07 -7.21
CA ALA A 138 -24.58 19.92 -6.03
C ALA A 138 -23.84 19.37 -4.80
N GLY A 139 -22.72 20.02 -4.49
CA GLY A 139 -21.82 19.72 -3.39
C GLY A 139 -22.53 19.31 -2.09
N VAL A 140 -22.23 18.09 -1.66
CA VAL A 140 -21.94 17.89 -0.25
C VAL A 140 -20.76 18.82 0.04
N ARG A 141 -21.05 20.00 0.59
CA ARG A 141 -20.01 20.79 1.25
C ARG A 141 -19.35 19.84 2.22
N GLU A 142 -18.07 19.55 2.01
CA GLU A 142 -17.22 18.89 3.00
C GLU A 142 -17.16 19.77 4.24
N SER A 143 -18.18 19.67 5.10
CA SER A 143 -18.03 19.97 6.51
C SER A 143 -17.40 18.71 7.10
N GLY A 144 -16.13 18.81 7.48
CA GLY A 144 -15.29 17.72 8.00
C GLY A 144 -15.85 17.03 9.24
N ALA A 145 -16.82 16.14 9.03
CA ALA A 145 -17.25 15.14 9.98
C ALA A 145 -16.76 13.77 9.46
N GLU A 146 -15.67 13.31 10.07
CA GLU A 146 -15.36 11.90 10.40
C GLU A 146 -16.01 10.82 9.49
N ILE A 147 -15.25 10.32 8.51
CA ILE A 147 -15.57 9.10 7.73
C ILE A 147 -15.15 7.85 8.52
N ILE A 148 -15.47 7.80 9.81
CA ILE A 148 -15.17 6.63 10.66
C ILE A 148 -16.51 6.11 11.17
N SER A 149 -16.98 5.02 10.55
CA SER A 149 -18.24 4.28 10.80
C SER A 149 -19.57 4.87 10.24
N MET A 150 -19.61 5.26 8.97
CA MET A 150 -20.91 5.45 8.31
C MET A 150 -21.55 4.08 8.01
N ASP A 151 -22.74 3.85 8.57
CA ASP A 151 -23.61 2.72 8.20
C ASP A 151 -23.86 2.71 6.67
N ARG A 152 -23.96 1.53 6.04
CA ARG A 152 -24.14 1.36 4.59
C ARG A 152 -25.30 2.19 4.05
N SER A 153 -26.32 2.39 4.87
CA SER A 153 -27.49 3.22 4.58
C SER A 153 -27.12 4.69 4.25
N HIS A 154 -26.09 5.25 4.91
CA HIS A 154 -25.68 6.64 4.75
C HIS A 154 -24.74 6.86 3.55
N LEU A 155 -23.86 5.89 3.27
CA LEU A 155 -23.06 5.89 2.04
C LEU A 155 -23.94 5.77 0.78
N LEU A 156 -24.97 4.92 0.84
CA LEU A 156 -25.93 4.77 -0.27
C LEU A 156 -26.78 6.03 -0.49
N ALA A 157 -27.13 6.75 0.59
CA ALA A 157 -27.87 8.01 0.49
C ALA A 157 -27.06 9.13 -0.18
N ALA A 158 -25.74 9.17 0.02
CA ALA A 158 -24.85 10.18 -0.57
C ALA A 158 -24.63 9.99 -2.09
N LEU A 159 -24.90 8.79 -2.62
CA LEU A 159 -24.70 8.44 -4.03
C LEU A 159 -25.98 8.59 -4.87
N GLY A 160 -27.09 9.03 -4.26
CA GLY A 160 -28.34 9.28 -4.94
C GLY A 160 -28.17 10.28 -6.09
N GLY A 161 -28.39 9.81 -7.33
CA GLY A 161 -28.23 10.62 -8.54
C GLY A 161 -26.90 10.47 -9.28
N ALA A 162 -25.96 9.65 -8.78
CA ALA A 162 -24.75 9.30 -9.51
C ALA A 162 -25.10 8.60 -10.84
N VAL A 163 -24.29 8.84 -11.87
CA VAL A 163 -24.39 8.13 -13.15
C VAL A 163 -23.25 7.11 -13.21
N ILE A 164 -23.63 5.85 -13.32
CA ILE A 164 -22.69 4.73 -13.46
C ILE A 164 -22.69 4.33 -14.92
N THR A 165 -21.53 4.41 -15.56
CA THR A 165 -21.33 3.96 -16.95
C THR A 165 -20.49 2.70 -16.95
N VAL A 166 -21.03 1.62 -17.50
CA VAL A 166 -20.39 0.32 -17.62
C VAL A 166 -20.08 0.06 -19.10
N THR A 167 -18.81 -0.13 -19.44
CA THR A 167 -18.35 -0.44 -20.81
C THR A 167 -17.61 -1.76 -20.83
N VAL A 168 -18.08 -2.72 -21.63
CA VAL A 168 -17.54 -4.09 -21.66
C VAL A 168 -16.59 -4.25 -22.85
N TYR A 169 -15.32 -4.56 -22.58
CA TYR A 169 -14.32 -4.83 -23.62
C TYR A 169 -14.24 -6.33 -23.95
N GLU A 170 -14.33 -7.19 -22.93
CA GLU A 170 -14.36 -8.65 -23.07
C GLU A 170 -15.37 -9.23 -22.08
N GLY A 171 -16.07 -10.29 -22.47
CA GLY A 171 -17.05 -10.99 -21.62
C GLY A 171 -18.39 -10.27 -21.44
N THR A 172 -18.93 -10.22 -20.22
CA THR A 172 -20.24 -9.59 -19.94
C THR A 172 -20.26 -8.87 -18.59
N ALA A 173 -21.12 -7.86 -18.47
CA ALA A 173 -21.44 -7.26 -17.18
C ALA A 173 -22.95 -7.32 -16.94
N THR A 174 -23.35 -7.71 -15.73
CA THR A 174 -24.76 -7.73 -15.33
C THR A 174 -24.99 -6.86 -14.10
N TRP A 175 -26.05 -6.08 -14.11
CA TRP A 175 -26.40 -5.24 -12.97
C TRP A 175 -27.91 -5.17 -12.77
N THR A 176 -28.34 -4.95 -11.53
CA THR A 176 -29.77 -4.96 -11.17
C THR A 176 -30.16 -3.59 -10.60
N PRO A 177 -30.96 -2.77 -11.32
CA PRO A 177 -31.29 -1.39 -10.92
C PRO A 177 -31.94 -1.26 -9.54
N SER A 178 -32.76 -2.25 -9.20
CA SER A 178 -33.50 -2.34 -7.95
C SER A 178 -33.88 -3.79 -7.70
N ALA A 179 -34.20 -4.15 -6.46
CA ALA A 179 -34.57 -5.53 -6.10
C ALA A 179 -35.76 -6.11 -6.91
N GLU A 180 -36.59 -5.23 -7.49
CA GLU A 180 -37.79 -5.60 -8.25
C GLU A 180 -37.59 -5.53 -9.78
N ALA A 181 -36.49 -4.92 -10.25
CA ALA A 181 -36.21 -4.80 -11.68
C ALA A 181 -35.45 -6.02 -12.22
N PRO A 182 -35.70 -6.45 -13.47
CA PRO A 182 -34.90 -7.50 -14.08
C PRO A 182 -33.44 -7.06 -14.24
N ALA A 183 -32.52 -8.00 -14.05
CA ALA A 183 -31.10 -7.78 -14.30
C ALA A 183 -30.89 -7.37 -15.77
N ARG A 184 -30.02 -6.37 -15.98
CA ARG A 184 -29.61 -5.93 -17.31
C ARG A 184 -28.24 -6.51 -17.61
N VAL A 185 -28.09 -7.01 -18.83
CA VAL A 185 -26.84 -7.58 -19.35
C VAL A 185 -26.27 -6.59 -20.36
N VAL A 186 -25.01 -6.21 -20.19
CA VAL A 186 -24.23 -5.40 -21.13
C VAL A 186 -23.27 -6.36 -21.84
N ALA A 187 -23.40 -6.46 -23.17
CA ALA A 187 -22.57 -7.36 -23.97
C ALA A 187 -21.24 -6.72 -24.37
N VAL A 188 -20.31 -7.54 -24.88
CA VAL A 188 -19.03 -7.06 -25.44
C VAL A 188 -19.25 -5.96 -26.47
N GLY A 189 -18.49 -4.87 -26.31
CA GLY A 189 -18.54 -3.70 -27.20
C GLY A 189 -19.67 -2.73 -26.90
N GLU A 190 -20.55 -3.03 -25.93
CA GLU A 190 -21.61 -2.13 -25.50
C GLU A 190 -21.19 -1.27 -24.31
N SER A 191 -21.84 -0.11 -24.21
CA SER A 191 -21.72 0.79 -23.07
C SER A 191 -23.12 1.17 -22.61
N GLN A 192 -23.38 1.04 -21.31
CA GLN A 192 -24.66 1.39 -20.72
C GLN A 192 -24.47 2.27 -19.49
N SER A 193 -25.21 3.38 -19.45
CA SER A 193 -25.26 4.26 -18.29
C SER A 193 -26.56 4.09 -17.51
N VAL A 194 -26.47 4.12 -16.19
CA VAL A 194 -27.60 4.09 -15.28
C VAL A 194 -27.47 5.17 -14.22
N GLN A 195 -28.57 5.83 -13.93
CA GLN A 195 -28.66 6.76 -12.81
C GLN A 195 -29.13 6.02 -11.56
N VAL A 196 -28.41 6.18 -10.45
CA VAL A 196 -28.74 5.55 -9.16
C VAL A 196 -30.00 6.20 -8.59
N PRO A 197 -31.08 5.44 -8.34
CA PRO A 197 -32.31 5.99 -7.76
C PRO A 197 -32.05 6.44 -6.31
N GLY A 198 -32.49 7.65 -5.95
CA GLY A 198 -32.44 8.14 -4.55
C GLY A 198 -31.90 9.55 -4.33
N GLY A 199 -31.45 10.27 -5.37
CA GLY A 199 -31.14 11.69 -5.24
C GLY A 199 -32.43 12.50 -4.98
N PRO A 200 -32.39 13.60 -4.18
CA PRO A 200 -33.54 14.48 -4.06
C PRO A 200 -34.01 14.86 -5.45
N ALA A 201 -35.31 14.69 -5.71
CA ALA A 201 -35.92 14.91 -7.01
C ALA A 201 -35.71 16.38 -7.45
N GLY A 202 -34.57 16.66 -8.07
CA GLY A 202 -34.35 17.87 -8.83
C GLY A 202 -35.38 17.87 -9.94
N GLY A 203 -36.27 18.87 -9.91
CA GLY A 203 -37.42 18.96 -10.81
C GLY A 203 -37.04 18.60 -12.24
N GLY A 204 -37.73 17.60 -12.78
CA GLY A 204 -37.52 17.10 -14.14
C GLY A 204 -37.64 18.23 -15.15
N ALA A 205 -36.52 18.60 -15.75
CA ALA A 205 -36.51 19.14 -17.09
C ALA A 205 -36.57 17.93 -18.04
N GLY A 206 -37.51 17.97 -18.99
CA GLY A 206 -38.00 16.82 -19.71
C GLY A 206 -36.96 16.00 -20.46
N SER A 207 -37.36 14.76 -20.75
CA SER A 207 -36.75 13.87 -21.73
C SER A 207 -36.75 14.53 -23.11
N GLY A 208 -35.78 15.42 -23.33
CA GLY A 208 -35.40 15.90 -24.65
C GLY A 208 -34.46 14.85 -25.26
N ALA A 209 -34.71 14.51 -26.52
CA ALA A 209 -33.86 13.67 -27.34
C ALA A 209 -32.37 13.92 -27.03
N THR A 210 -31.61 12.86 -26.77
CA THR A 210 -30.17 12.90 -26.54
C THR A 210 -29.50 13.51 -27.78
N SER A 211 -29.42 14.83 -27.82
CA SER A 211 -28.66 15.57 -28.80
C SER A 211 -27.22 15.14 -28.62
N ALA A 212 -26.67 14.47 -29.63
CA ALA A 212 -25.27 14.08 -29.68
C ALA A 212 -24.42 15.26 -29.18
N PRO A 213 -23.42 15.02 -28.31
CA PRO A 213 -22.60 16.09 -27.74
C PRO A 213 -22.11 16.96 -28.89
N ARG A 214 -22.52 18.23 -28.86
CA ARG A 214 -22.13 19.20 -29.88
C ARG A 214 -20.60 19.24 -29.85
N PRO A 215 -19.91 19.06 -30.99
CA PRO A 215 -18.46 19.14 -31.01
C PRO A 215 -18.05 20.48 -30.40
N ALA A 216 -17.18 20.42 -29.39
CA ALA A 216 -16.66 21.60 -28.72
C ALA A 216 -16.11 22.57 -29.78
N SER A 217 -16.40 23.86 -29.61
CA SER A 217 -15.83 24.86 -30.52
C SER A 217 -14.29 24.81 -30.43
N LEU A 218 -13.57 25.12 -31.51
CA LEU A 218 -12.10 25.10 -31.50
C LEU A 218 -11.50 25.88 -30.30
N PRO A 219 -12.00 27.08 -29.93
CA PRO A 219 -11.52 27.78 -28.73
C PRO A 219 -11.75 27.02 -27.43
N GLU A 220 -12.90 26.33 -27.29
CA GLU A 220 -13.23 25.51 -26.12
C GLU A 220 -12.35 24.26 -26.04
N ALA A 221 -12.07 23.62 -27.19
CA ALA A 221 -11.13 22.50 -27.25
C ALA A 221 -9.71 22.93 -26.84
N LEU A 222 -9.23 24.09 -27.31
CA LEU A 222 -7.93 24.62 -26.93
C LEU A 222 -7.85 24.96 -25.43
N ALA A 223 -8.88 25.58 -24.86
CA ALA A 223 -8.95 25.86 -23.42
C ALA A 223 -8.98 24.57 -22.58
N ARG A 224 -9.65 23.52 -23.09
CA ARG A 224 -9.67 22.20 -22.45
C ARG A 224 -8.30 21.52 -22.51
N ILE A 225 -7.57 21.62 -23.63
CA ILE A 225 -6.20 21.10 -23.73
C ILE A 225 -5.29 21.78 -22.70
N ASP A 226 -5.29 23.11 -22.62
CA ASP A 226 -4.49 23.84 -21.63
C ASP A 226 -4.82 23.44 -20.18
N THR A 227 -6.11 23.23 -19.89
CA THR A 227 -6.56 22.77 -18.57
C THR A 227 -6.05 21.35 -18.26
N LEU A 228 -6.14 20.43 -19.23
CA LEU A 228 -5.65 19.06 -19.08
C LEU A 228 -4.11 19.02 -18.96
N GLU A 229 -3.39 19.86 -19.69
CA GLU A 229 -1.93 19.97 -19.58
C GLU A 229 -1.53 20.47 -18.19
N ARG A 230 -2.25 21.45 -17.62
CA ARG A 230 -2.04 21.91 -16.24
C ARG A 230 -2.35 20.82 -15.21
N GLN A 231 -3.44 20.07 -15.40
CA GLN A 231 -3.78 18.94 -14.54
C GLN A 231 -2.72 17.84 -14.61
N LEU A 232 -2.22 17.51 -15.81
CA LEU A 232 -1.16 16.54 -16.01
C LEU A 232 0.16 16.99 -15.36
N ALA A 233 0.50 18.27 -15.48
CA ALA A 233 1.68 18.84 -14.81
C ALA A 233 1.55 18.75 -13.28
N GLY A 234 0.38 19.06 -12.73
CA GLY A 234 0.10 18.91 -11.30
C GLY A 234 0.19 17.46 -10.82
N ALA A 235 -0.41 16.53 -11.57
CA ALA A 235 -0.34 15.10 -11.26
C ALA A 235 1.10 14.56 -11.30
N ARG A 236 1.91 14.99 -12.29
CA ARG A 236 3.32 14.62 -12.37
C ARG A 236 4.14 15.17 -11.22
N LEU A 237 3.88 16.41 -10.80
CA LEU A 237 4.53 17.00 -9.63
C LEU A 237 4.19 16.20 -8.36
N GLN A 238 2.90 15.90 -8.15
CA GLN A 238 2.46 15.12 -7.00
C GLN A 238 3.08 13.71 -7.00
N ALA A 239 3.11 13.04 -8.16
CA ALA A 239 3.77 11.75 -8.30
C ALA A 239 5.26 11.83 -7.98
N GLY A 240 5.95 12.89 -8.42
CA GLY A 240 7.35 13.13 -8.09
C GLY A 240 7.60 13.37 -6.60
N ILE A 241 6.71 14.12 -5.93
CA ILE A 241 6.76 14.34 -4.47
C ILE A 241 6.55 13.01 -3.73
N ASN A 242 5.51 12.26 -4.08
CA ASN A 242 5.21 10.98 -3.47
C ASN A 242 6.36 9.98 -3.67
N ALA A 243 6.92 9.91 -4.88
CA ALA A 243 8.09 9.09 -5.16
C ALA A 243 9.30 9.50 -4.32
N GLY A 244 9.52 10.81 -4.11
CA GLY A 244 10.58 11.31 -3.22
C GLY A 244 10.37 10.97 -1.76
N ILE A 245 9.13 11.05 -1.25
CA ILE A 245 8.77 10.64 0.12
C ILE A 245 9.00 9.14 0.29
N VAL A 246 8.48 8.32 -0.62
CA VAL A 246 8.71 6.87 -0.67
C VAL A 246 10.19 6.56 -0.69
N GLN A 247 10.97 7.19 -1.57
CA GLN A 247 12.42 7.00 -1.64
C GLN A 247 13.14 7.38 -0.33
N THR A 248 12.64 8.40 0.38
CA THR A 248 13.24 8.86 1.65
C THR A 248 12.96 7.89 2.80
N HIS A 249 11.78 7.29 2.84
CA HIS A 249 11.38 6.38 3.92
C HIS A 249 11.68 4.91 3.61
N GLU A 250 11.47 4.49 2.38
CA GLU A 250 11.62 3.11 1.91
C GLU A 250 12.97 2.87 1.23
N GLY A 251 13.78 3.90 0.97
CA GLY A 251 15.00 3.76 0.16
C GLY A 251 14.74 3.69 -1.35
N VAL A 252 15.83 3.68 -2.13
CA VAL A 252 15.76 3.56 -3.59
C VAL A 252 15.55 2.10 -3.98
N ALA A 253 14.57 1.85 -4.86
CA ALA A 253 14.39 0.55 -5.48
C ALA A 253 15.68 0.11 -6.21
N GLN A 254 16.20 -1.05 -5.84
CA GLN A 254 17.45 -1.63 -6.34
C GLN A 254 17.17 -2.57 -7.52
N PRO A 255 17.38 -2.13 -8.78
CA PRO A 255 17.23 -3.03 -9.92
C PRO A 255 18.22 -4.18 -9.79
N TRP A 256 17.82 -5.37 -10.25
CA TRP A 256 18.67 -6.54 -10.25
C TRP A 256 20.03 -6.28 -10.93
N PRO A 257 21.15 -6.37 -10.19
CA PRO A 257 22.47 -6.24 -10.79
C PRO A 257 22.70 -7.30 -11.87
N LYS A 258 23.41 -6.93 -12.95
CA LYS A 258 23.68 -7.87 -14.05
C LYS A 258 24.57 -9.03 -13.63
N ASP A 259 25.40 -8.81 -12.62
CA ASP A 259 26.44 -9.66 -12.09
C ASP A 259 26.05 -10.36 -10.76
N VAL A 260 24.76 -10.42 -10.42
CA VAL A 260 24.30 -11.21 -9.26
C VAL A 260 24.72 -12.68 -9.43
N PRO A 261 25.44 -13.28 -8.45
CA PRO A 261 25.85 -14.68 -8.50
C PRO A 261 24.66 -15.62 -8.63
N ALA A 262 24.86 -16.74 -9.33
CA ALA A 262 23.78 -17.67 -9.66
C ALA A 262 22.92 -18.12 -8.47
N PRO A 263 23.47 -18.41 -7.26
CA PRO A 263 22.66 -18.82 -6.10
C PRO A 263 21.63 -17.79 -5.63
N PHE A 264 21.89 -16.49 -5.83
CA PHE A 264 21.01 -15.40 -5.41
C PHE A 264 19.93 -15.05 -6.46
N ARG A 265 19.97 -15.67 -7.65
CA ARG A 265 18.94 -15.48 -8.67
C ARG A 265 17.62 -16.12 -8.22
N PRO A 266 16.45 -15.60 -8.64
CA PRO A 266 15.15 -16.00 -8.09
C PRO A 266 14.92 -17.52 -8.07
N GLU A 267 15.15 -18.21 -9.19
CA GLU A 267 14.90 -19.64 -9.30
C GLU A 267 15.89 -20.48 -8.49
N ALA A 268 17.14 -20.03 -8.38
CA ALA A 268 18.14 -20.73 -7.59
C ALA A 268 17.90 -20.53 -6.09
N PHE A 269 17.65 -19.29 -5.68
CA PHE A 269 17.31 -18.93 -4.31
C PHE A 269 16.12 -19.75 -3.81
N ARG A 270 15.04 -19.84 -4.61
CA ARG A 270 13.86 -20.64 -4.26
C ARG A 270 14.18 -22.13 -4.10
N ARG A 271 14.96 -22.73 -5.01
CA ARG A 271 15.38 -24.13 -4.85
C ARG A 271 16.20 -24.38 -3.59
N HIS A 272 17.11 -23.47 -3.24
CA HIS A 272 17.91 -23.58 -2.03
C HIS A 272 17.05 -23.41 -0.77
N LEU A 273 16.08 -22.49 -0.81
CA LEU A 273 15.11 -22.30 0.26
C LEU A 273 14.26 -23.54 0.47
N ASP A 274 13.70 -24.10 -0.60
CA ASP A 274 12.87 -25.31 -0.54
C ASP A 274 13.66 -26.48 0.07
N ALA A 275 14.91 -26.69 -0.36
CA ALA A 275 15.80 -27.72 0.20
C ALA A 275 16.11 -27.49 1.70
N ALA A 276 16.31 -26.23 2.13
CA ALA A 276 16.56 -25.91 3.53
C ALA A 276 15.31 -26.14 4.41
N LEU A 277 14.11 -25.94 3.84
CA LEU A 277 12.84 -26.17 4.52
C LEU A 277 12.47 -27.65 4.63
N GLU A 278 12.85 -28.49 3.66
CA GLU A 278 12.70 -29.96 3.79
C GLU A 278 13.41 -30.50 5.05
N ALA A 279 14.52 -29.87 5.44
CA ALA A 279 15.24 -30.20 6.66
C ALA A 279 14.65 -29.56 7.93
N SER A 280 13.71 -28.62 7.82
CA SER A 280 13.21 -27.76 8.90
C SER A 280 11.75 -28.06 9.23
N PRO A 281 11.45 -29.17 9.93
CA PRO A 281 10.06 -29.55 10.22
C PRO A 281 9.34 -28.45 11.00
N GLY A 282 8.16 -28.06 10.52
CA GLY A 282 7.31 -27.03 11.15
C GLY A 282 7.53 -25.61 10.60
N ALA A 283 8.52 -25.39 9.74
CA ALA A 283 8.66 -24.15 8.97
C ALA A 283 8.05 -24.31 7.57
N SER A 284 7.50 -23.24 7.01
CA SER A 284 6.99 -23.21 5.64
C SER A 284 7.14 -21.83 5.00
N VAL A 285 7.25 -21.78 3.68
CA VAL A 285 7.21 -20.53 2.91
C VAL A 285 5.78 -20.04 2.85
N VAL A 286 5.56 -18.78 3.21
CA VAL A 286 4.33 -18.05 2.93
C VAL A 286 4.44 -17.36 1.58
N GLU A 287 5.54 -16.61 1.39
CA GLU A 287 5.76 -15.81 0.20
C GLU A 287 7.25 -15.66 -0.12
N VAL A 288 7.57 -15.47 -1.40
CA VAL A 288 8.89 -15.07 -1.87
C VAL A 288 8.74 -13.94 -2.88
N ASP A 289 9.18 -12.73 -2.51
CA ASP A 289 9.22 -11.56 -3.39
C ASP A 289 10.62 -11.40 -3.98
N CYS A 290 10.72 -11.51 -5.30
CA CYS A 290 11.95 -11.35 -6.07
C CYS A 290 11.85 -10.21 -7.11
N ASP A 291 10.88 -9.30 -6.98
CA ASP A 291 10.71 -8.20 -7.94
C ASP A 291 11.91 -7.23 -7.92
N GLU A 292 12.56 -7.12 -6.77
CA GLU A 292 13.73 -6.28 -6.53
C GLU A 292 14.82 -7.08 -5.78
N PHE A 293 16.10 -6.73 -5.99
CA PHE A 293 17.22 -7.42 -5.35
C PHE A 293 17.51 -6.85 -3.94
N PRO A 294 17.80 -7.69 -2.93
CA PRO A 294 17.73 -9.16 -2.93
C PRO A 294 16.29 -9.69 -2.85
N CYS A 295 16.10 -10.98 -3.19
CA CYS A 295 14.84 -11.68 -2.91
C CYS A 295 14.58 -11.68 -1.39
N ILE A 296 13.31 -11.55 -1.02
CA ILE A 296 12.82 -11.63 0.35
C ILE A 296 11.92 -12.86 0.47
N ALA A 297 12.23 -13.73 1.42
CA ALA A 297 11.38 -14.87 1.76
C ALA A 297 10.70 -14.64 3.09
N VAL A 298 9.38 -14.82 3.14
CA VAL A 298 8.61 -14.81 4.38
C VAL A 298 8.29 -16.24 4.78
N LEU A 299 8.81 -16.64 5.93
CA LEU A 299 8.57 -17.96 6.52
C LEU A 299 7.55 -17.87 7.64
N THR A 300 6.82 -18.95 7.86
CA THR A 300 6.00 -19.12 9.06
C THR A 300 6.32 -20.42 9.80
N THR A 301 6.01 -20.46 11.09
CA THR A 301 6.17 -21.65 11.93
C THR A 301 5.04 -21.82 12.92
N SER A 302 4.63 -23.07 13.12
CA SER A 302 3.71 -23.47 14.20
C SER A 302 4.44 -23.79 15.51
N ALA A 303 5.78 -23.68 15.55
CA ALA A 303 6.55 -23.98 16.74
C ALA A 303 6.14 -23.05 17.90
N PRO A 304 5.72 -23.59 19.05
CA PRO A 304 5.43 -22.78 20.23
C PRO A 304 6.74 -22.34 20.91
N GLY A 305 6.62 -21.32 21.78
CA GLY A 305 7.71 -20.86 22.64
C GLY A 305 8.45 -19.64 22.08
N ALA A 306 9.46 -19.20 22.82
CA ALA A 306 10.26 -18.01 22.49
C ALA A 306 11.32 -18.28 21.40
N ASP A 307 11.71 -19.54 21.20
CA ASP A 307 12.84 -19.93 20.34
C ASP A 307 12.45 -20.10 18.86
N TRP A 308 11.23 -19.72 18.49
CA TRP A 308 10.73 -19.86 17.12
C TRP A 308 11.55 -19.06 16.11
N VAL A 309 12.09 -17.91 16.53
CA VAL A 309 12.95 -17.05 15.69
C VAL A 309 14.22 -17.81 15.33
N SER A 310 14.94 -18.36 16.31
CA SER A 310 16.14 -19.16 16.07
C SER A 310 15.85 -20.41 15.23
N GLY A 311 14.67 -21.00 15.38
CA GLY A 311 14.22 -22.11 14.53
C GLY A 311 14.08 -21.72 13.06
N LEU A 312 13.61 -20.51 12.76
CA LEU A 312 13.49 -19.98 11.41
C LEU A 312 14.82 -19.42 10.88
N GLU A 313 15.68 -18.85 11.75
CA GLU A 313 17.04 -18.43 11.39
C GLU A 313 17.88 -19.61 10.91
N ALA A 314 17.73 -20.77 11.54
CA ALA A 314 18.39 -22.00 11.11
C ALA A 314 18.07 -22.41 9.66
N VAL A 315 17.02 -21.87 9.03
CA VAL A 315 16.71 -22.11 7.61
C VAL A 315 17.73 -21.42 6.71
N HIS A 316 18.01 -20.12 6.92
CA HIS A 316 18.97 -19.40 6.08
C HIS A 316 20.42 -19.84 6.37
N GLU A 317 20.73 -20.23 7.61
CA GLU A 317 22.02 -20.86 7.95
C GLU A 317 22.24 -22.13 7.14
N ARG A 318 21.20 -22.98 7.01
CA ARG A 318 21.25 -24.19 6.19
C ARG A 318 21.37 -23.91 4.71
N MET A 319 20.73 -22.86 4.20
CA MET A 319 20.91 -22.44 2.81
C MET A 319 22.38 -22.13 2.49
N ASN A 320 23.16 -21.64 3.47
CA ASN A 320 24.58 -21.35 3.30
C ASN A 320 25.53 -22.41 3.89
N ALA A 321 25.02 -23.55 4.39
CA ALA A 321 25.83 -24.52 5.13
C ALA A 321 26.91 -25.21 4.28
N ASP A 322 26.67 -25.35 2.97
CA ASP A 322 27.63 -25.90 2.01
C ASP A 322 28.54 -24.82 1.39
N GLY A 323 28.40 -23.56 1.81
CA GLY A 323 29.13 -22.42 1.27
C GLY A 323 28.69 -22.00 -0.13
N THR A 324 27.55 -22.49 -0.64
CA THR A 324 27.07 -22.17 -2.00
C THR A 324 26.89 -20.67 -2.21
N PHE A 325 26.45 -19.91 -1.20
CA PHE A 325 26.27 -18.47 -1.33
C PHE A 325 27.54 -17.67 -1.00
N GLY A 326 28.60 -18.31 -0.50
CA GLY A 326 29.86 -17.66 -0.15
C GLY A 326 29.74 -16.76 1.09
N ASP A 327 30.40 -15.61 1.04
CA ASP A 327 30.25 -14.55 2.04
C ASP A 327 28.90 -13.86 1.84
N VAL A 328 28.04 -13.88 2.85
CA VAL A 328 26.65 -13.41 2.75
C VAL A 328 26.30 -12.44 3.86
N GLY A 329 25.65 -11.35 3.49
CA GLY A 329 24.88 -10.53 4.40
C GLY A 329 23.46 -11.08 4.51
N VAL A 330 23.00 -11.31 5.73
CA VAL A 330 21.62 -11.70 6.01
C VAL A 330 20.90 -10.54 6.70
N MET A 331 19.67 -10.29 6.29
CA MET A 331 18.75 -9.36 6.94
C MET A 331 17.52 -10.14 7.34
N GLY A 332 17.07 -9.99 8.57
CA GLY A 332 15.90 -10.67 9.10
C GLY A 332 14.98 -9.70 9.83
N LEU A 333 13.68 -9.94 9.72
CA LEU A 333 12.61 -9.28 10.47
C LEU A 333 11.69 -10.37 11.00
N ALA A 334 11.47 -10.37 12.32
CA ALA A 334 10.54 -11.27 12.98
C ALA A 334 9.28 -10.50 13.38
N ALA A 335 8.11 -11.07 13.11
CA ALA A 335 6.85 -10.59 13.64
C ALA A 335 6.00 -11.75 14.14
N ALA A 336 5.17 -11.50 15.14
CA ALA A 336 4.20 -12.46 15.61
C ALA A 336 2.87 -11.76 15.88
N THR A 337 1.77 -12.40 15.49
CA THR A 337 0.45 -12.04 15.97
C THR A 337 0.17 -12.77 17.27
N ASP A 338 -0.38 -12.07 18.26
CA ASP A 338 -0.79 -12.64 19.54
C ASP A 338 -2.32 -12.73 19.58
N ASP A 339 -2.86 -13.59 18.71
CA ASP A 339 -4.31 -13.85 18.60
C ASP A 339 -4.75 -15.03 19.48
N GLY A 340 -4.03 -15.27 20.59
CA GLY A 340 -4.30 -16.38 21.50
C GLY A 340 -3.99 -17.73 20.86
N GLU A 341 -5.02 -18.48 20.46
CA GLU A 341 -4.87 -19.83 19.91
C GLU A 341 -4.33 -19.83 18.47
N ASP A 342 -4.53 -18.73 17.73
CA ASP A 342 -4.12 -18.57 16.33
C ASP A 342 -2.85 -17.71 16.19
N ALA A 343 -1.94 -17.78 17.15
CA ALA A 343 -0.70 -17.01 17.10
C ALA A 343 0.12 -17.38 15.84
N ARG A 344 0.16 -16.47 14.87
CA ARG A 344 0.96 -16.61 13.65
C ARG A 344 2.33 -15.98 13.88
N ARG A 345 3.36 -16.62 13.35
CA ARG A 345 4.74 -16.18 13.49
C ARG A 345 5.31 -16.08 12.09
N TYR A 346 5.87 -14.93 11.77
CA TYR A 346 6.44 -14.64 10.47
C TYR A 346 7.91 -14.22 10.63
N TYR A 347 8.75 -14.74 9.76
CA TYR A 347 10.15 -14.35 9.67
C TYR A 347 10.44 -14.02 8.21
N ALA A 348 10.55 -12.73 7.91
CA ALA A 348 11.00 -12.25 6.62
C ALA A 348 12.52 -12.17 6.63
N PHE A 349 13.18 -12.76 5.66
CA PHE A 349 14.62 -12.63 5.52
C PHE A 349 15.05 -12.48 4.06
N ALA A 350 16.23 -11.91 3.90
CA ALA A 350 16.88 -11.75 2.61
C ALA A 350 18.38 -12.00 2.73
N MET A 351 18.96 -12.49 1.64
CA MET A 351 20.39 -12.78 1.54
C MET A 351 20.99 -12.01 0.36
N ALA A 352 22.15 -11.37 0.56
CA ALA A 352 22.92 -10.71 -0.48
C ALA A 352 24.41 -11.09 -0.39
N PRO A 353 25.17 -11.05 -1.50
CA PRO A 353 26.59 -11.36 -1.48
C PRO A 353 27.37 -10.24 -0.79
N GLY A 354 28.21 -10.62 0.17
CA GLY A 354 29.00 -9.69 0.98
C GLY A 354 28.16 -8.81 1.91
N PRO A 355 28.76 -7.75 2.49
CA PRO A 355 28.06 -6.87 3.40
C PRO A 355 26.98 -6.05 2.66
N VAL A 356 25.78 -6.03 3.22
CA VAL A 356 24.69 -5.20 2.70
C VAL A 356 24.94 -3.73 3.03
N SER A 357 24.85 -2.87 2.01
CA SER A 357 24.89 -1.42 2.20
C SER A 357 23.76 -0.94 3.11
N GLU A 358 23.94 0.20 3.78
CA GLU A 358 22.91 0.80 4.64
C GLU A 358 21.61 1.08 3.87
N GLU A 359 21.73 1.57 2.63
CA GLU A 359 20.59 1.82 1.74
C GLU A 359 19.89 0.52 1.33
N GLY A 360 20.64 -0.51 0.95
CA GLY A 360 20.09 -1.83 0.63
C GLY A 360 19.39 -2.46 1.84
N ARG A 361 19.92 -2.23 3.04
CA ARG A 361 19.32 -2.67 4.30
C ARG A 361 18.00 -1.96 4.60
N ALA A 362 17.96 -0.64 4.46
CA ALA A 362 16.75 0.14 4.67
C ALA A 362 15.64 -0.31 3.70
N ARG A 363 15.96 -0.45 2.41
CA ARG A 363 15.01 -0.87 1.38
C ARG A 363 14.51 -2.29 1.57
N THR A 364 15.42 -3.22 1.85
CA THR A 364 15.04 -4.62 2.10
C THR A 364 14.22 -4.76 3.38
N GLY A 365 14.56 -4.02 4.43
CA GLY A 365 13.81 -3.98 5.67
C GLY A 365 12.38 -3.45 5.46
N PHE A 366 12.21 -2.37 4.70
CA PHE A 366 10.90 -1.83 4.38
C PHE A 366 10.04 -2.82 3.59
N ARG A 367 10.59 -3.43 2.53
CA ARG A 367 9.89 -4.45 1.74
C ARG A 367 9.51 -5.67 2.59
N GLY A 368 10.43 -6.16 3.41
CA GLY A 368 10.17 -7.29 4.31
C GLY A 368 9.07 -6.97 5.33
N LYS A 369 9.06 -5.74 5.86
CA LYS A 369 7.98 -5.25 6.72
C LYS A 369 6.65 -5.19 5.98
N ALA A 370 6.61 -4.61 4.78
CA ALA A 370 5.38 -4.50 4.00
C ALA A 370 4.71 -5.87 3.74
N LEU A 371 5.51 -6.88 3.36
CA LEU A 371 5.03 -8.26 3.16
C LEU A 371 4.46 -8.86 4.46
N VAL A 372 5.15 -8.67 5.58
CA VAL A 372 4.68 -9.16 6.89
C VAL A 372 3.44 -8.40 7.36
N ASP A 373 3.39 -7.09 7.16
CA ASP A 373 2.24 -6.26 7.50
C ASP A 373 1.01 -6.69 6.69
N GLU A 374 1.14 -6.95 5.38
CA GLU A 374 0.06 -7.48 4.54
C GLU A 374 -0.48 -8.82 5.08
N LEU A 375 0.42 -9.76 5.40
CA LEU A 375 0.08 -11.09 5.95
C LEU A 375 -0.51 -11.06 7.36
N THR A 376 -0.32 -9.97 8.10
CA THR A 376 -0.91 -9.77 9.43
C THR A 376 -2.25 -9.01 9.34
N HIS A 377 -2.39 -8.07 8.42
CA HIS A 377 -3.60 -7.25 8.24
C HIS A 377 -4.70 -7.94 7.43
N GLU A 378 -4.38 -8.83 6.49
CA GLU A 378 -5.40 -9.61 5.75
C GLU A 378 -6.32 -10.46 6.66
N GLY A 379 -5.98 -10.62 7.95
CA GLY A 379 -6.81 -11.26 8.97
C GLY A 379 -7.38 -10.34 10.05
N GLN A 380 -7.02 -9.06 10.10
CA GLN A 380 -7.29 -8.16 11.23
C GLN A 380 -7.81 -6.80 10.75
N GLU A 381 -9.09 -6.70 10.40
CA GLU A 381 -9.76 -5.39 10.17
C GLU A 381 -9.89 -4.53 11.45
N ASP A 382 -9.29 -4.87 12.61
CA ASP A 382 -9.58 -4.14 13.87
C ASP A 382 -8.55 -4.19 15.04
N ARG A 383 -7.27 -4.60 14.90
CA ARG A 383 -6.39 -4.81 16.10
C ARG A 383 -4.90 -4.43 15.99
N GLU A 384 -4.32 -4.01 17.13
CA GLU A 384 -2.94 -3.52 17.35
C GLU A 384 -1.85 -4.60 17.11
N ALA A 385 -0.90 -4.32 16.23
CA ALA A 385 0.29 -5.14 15.98
C ALA A 385 1.43 -4.84 16.99
N LEU A 386 2.20 -5.88 17.36
CA LEU A 386 3.39 -5.80 18.23
C LEU A 386 4.65 -5.96 17.36
N GLU A 387 5.46 -4.91 17.27
CA GLU A 387 6.65 -4.86 16.41
C GLU A 387 7.92 -5.14 17.22
N VAL A 388 8.68 -6.17 16.83
CA VAL A 388 9.99 -6.51 17.41
C VAL A 388 11.04 -6.47 16.31
N MET A 389 11.71 -5.33 16.13
CA MET A 389 12.85 -5.22 15.22
C MET A 389 14.15 -5.61 15.94
N GLY A 390 14.67 -6.80 15.64
CA GLY A 390 16.01 -7.26 16.05
C GLY A 390 16.98 -7.21 14.87
N TYR A 391 18.18 -6.68 15.07
CA TYR A 391 19.23 -6.63 14.05
C TYR A 391 20.34 -7.62 14.40
N LEU A 392 20.59 -8.62 13.55
CA LEU A 392 21.71 -9.54 13.70
C LEU A 392 22.93 -9.01 12.96
N SER A 393 24.02 -8.77 13.69
CA SER A 393 25.32 -8.46 13.09
C SER A 393 26.05 -9.77 12.74
N PRO A 394 26.60 -9.91 11.52
CA PRO A 394 27.32 -11.12 11.12
C PRO A 394 28.65 -11.35 11.87
N THR A 395 29.14 -10.40 12.67
CA THR A 395 30.46 -10.50 13.33
C THR A 395 30.45 -11.08 14.75
N GLY A 396 29.30 -11.33 15.37
CA GLY A 396 29.27 -11.89 16.74
C GLY A 396 30.02 -11.07 17.80
N GLU A 397 30.26 -9.78 17.54
CA GLU A 397 30.74 -8.82 18.54
C GLU A 397 29.53 -8.00 19.00
N GLU A 398 29.00 -8.34 20.18
CA GLU A 398 28.07 -7.51 20.95
C GLU A 398 28.78 -6.31 21.61
#